data_AF-A0A4S4KA09-F1
#
_entry.id   AF-A0A4S4KA09-F1
#
_cell.length_a   1.000
_cell.length_b   1.000
_cell.length_c   1.000
_cell.angle_alpha   90.00
_cell.angle_beta   90.00
_cell.angle_gamma   90.00
#
_symmetry.space_group_name_H-M   'P 1'
#
loop_
_entity.id
_entity.type
_entity.pdbx_description
1 polymer ?
#
loop_
_entity_poly.entity_id
_entity_poly.type
_entity_poly.pdbx_seq_one_letter_code
_entity_poly.pdbx_strand_id
1 'polypeptide(L)'
;MLLFLPVHYITHRVNPASPESPIYSVGPAELDFEFVKLGLQQWPGRSWFLYAGLVACVAWHAAEGMQIIWNTWLRGSLGGWKSSLKSRSITAIAVVVPVLSGLFAIWREPLMTLASSATRFEAAFQKSVLFRF
;
A
#
# COMPACT_ATOMS: atom_id res chain seq x y z
N MET A 1 7.99 -6.38 5.53
CA MET A 1 8.20 -5.86 4.16
C MET A 1 8.24 -6.94 3.09
N LEU A 2 9.02 -8.02 3.27
CA LEU A 2 9.25 -9.05 2.24
C LEU A 2 7.99 -9.71 1.66
N LEU A 3 6.90 -9.77 2.42
CA LEU A 3 5.60 -10.22 1.91
C LEU A 3 4.80 -9.07 1.28
N PHE A 4 4.52 -8.04 2.08
CA PHE A 4 3.57 -6.98 1.70
C PHE A 4 4.04 -6.11 0.52
N LEU A 5 5.33 -5.77 0.46
CA LEU A 5 5.84 -4.88 -0.58
C LEU A 5 5.82 -5.53 -1.98
N PRO A 6 6.36 -6.75 -2.18
CA PRO A 6 6.25 -7.42 -3.49
C PRO A 6 4.80 -7.65 -3.92
N VAL A 7 3.93 -8.07 -3.00
CA VAL A 7 2.50 -8.26 -3.32
C VAL A 7 1.86 -6.96 -3.78
N HIS A 8 2.11 -5.85 -3.07
CA HIS A 8 1.60 -4.54 -3.45
C HIS A 8 2.15 -4.09 -4.81
N TYR A 9 3.47 -4.19 -5.01
CA TYR A 9 4.10 -3.81 -6.28
C TYR A 9 3.57 -4.62 -7.46
N ILE A 10 3.48 -5.95 -7.32
CA ILE A 10 2.96 -6.82 -8.39
C ILE A 10 1.49 -6.48 -8.69
N THR A 11 0.65 -6.36 -7.66
CA THR A 11 -0.79 -6.12 -7.84
C THR A 11 -1.08 -4.75 -8.43
N HIS A 12 -0.35 -3.71 -8.02
CA HIS A 12 -0.63 -2.32 -8.40
C HIS A 12 0.25 -1.77 -9.53
N ARG A 13 1.31 -2.47 -9.93
CA ARG A 13 2.21 -2.02 -11.01
C ARG A 13 2.39 -3.06 -12.11
N VAL A 14 2.63 -4.31 -11.75
CA VAL A 14 2.98 -5.36 -12.75
C VAL A 14 1.73 -5.91 -13.42
N ASN A 15 0.74 -6.37 -12.65
CA ASN A 15 -0.46 -7.00 -13.20
C ASN A 15 -1.28 -6.06 -14.09
N PRO A 16 -1.53 -4.79 -13.73
CA PRO A 16 -2.30 -3.89 -14.59
C PRO A 16 -1.58 -3.57 -15.90
N ALA A 17 -0.25 -3.63 -15.93
CA ALA A 17 0.54 -3.39 -17.14
C ALA A 17 0.51 -4.57 -18.14
N SER A 18 -0.08 -5.72 -17.78
CA SER A 18 -0.16 -6.91 -18.63
C SER A 18 -0.88 -6.61 -19.95
N PRO A 19 -0.28 -6.89 -21.12
CA PRO A 19 -0.91 -6.67 -22.43
C PRO A 19 -1.95 -7.74 -22.78
N GLU A 20 -1.95 -8.86 -22.05
CA GLU A 20 -2.85 -9.98 -22.31
C GLU A 20 -4.32 -9.59 -22.07
N SER A 21 -5.21 -10.18 -22.88
CA SER A 21 -6.64 -10.13 -22.66
C SER A 21 -6.98 -10.73 -21.27
N PRO A 22 -7.93 -10.14 -20.51
CA PRO A 22 -8.74 -8.97 -20.87
C PRO A 22 -8.18 -7.64 -20.36
N ILE A 23 -6.94 -7.57 -19.85
CA ILE A 23 -6.40 -6.38 -19.15
C ILE A 23 -5.98 -5.28 -20.13
N TYR A 24 -5.35 -5.66 -21.25
CA TYR A 24 -4.90 -4.75 -22.32
C TYR A 24 -4.08 -3.55 -21.81
N SER A 25 -3.15 -3.79 -20.89
CA SER A 25 -2.24 -2.78 -20.31
C SER A 25 -2.96 -1.51 -19.82
N VAL A 26 -3.54 -1.57 -18.63
CA VAL A 26 -4.17 -0.42 -17.97
C VAL A 26 -3.18 0.74 -17.89
N GLY A 27 -3.51 1.83 -18.58
CA GLY A 27 -2.60 2.97 -18.72
C GLY A 27 -2.44 3.76 -17.41
N PRO A 28 -1.40 4.60 -17.27
CA PRO A 28 -1.23 5.46 -16.09
C PRO A 28 -2.41 6.42 -15.83
N ALA A 29 -3.14 6.80 -16.88
CA ALA A 29 -4.33 7.64 -16.78
C ALA A 29 -5.59 6.86 -16.37
N GLU A 30 -5.60 5.53 -16.56
CA GLU A 30 -6.70 4.64 -16.16
C GLU A 30 -6.47 4.07 -14.75
N LEU A 31 -5.22 3.95 -14.32
CA LEU A 31 -4.84 3.43 -13.01
C LEU A 31 -4.94 4.51 -11.93
N ASP A 32 -6.17 4.80 -11.51
CA ASP A 32 -6.51 5.83 -10.52
C ASP A 32 -7.01 5.24 -9.18
N PHE A 33 -7.67 6.06 -8.36
CA PHE A 33 -8.24 5.61 -7.09
C PHE A 33 -9.39 4.60 -7.26
N GLU A 34 -10.04 4.52 -8.43
CA GLU A 34 -11.08 3.51 -8.68
C GLU A 34 -10.50 2.09 -8.69
N PHE A 35 -9.27 1.91 -9.19
CA PHE A 35 -8.57 0.62 -9.11
C PHE A 35 -8.39 0.17 -7.65
N VAL A 36 -8.01 1.12 -6.78
CA VAL A 36 -7.83 0.86 -5.34
C VAL A 36 -9.17 0.58 -4.67
N LYS A 37 -10.20 1.37 -4.97
CA LYS A 37 -11.57 1.18 -4.46
C LYS A 37 -12.12 -0.18 -4.83
N LEU A 38 -11.95 -0.61 -6.08
CA LEU A 38 -12.42 -1.91 -6.55
C LEU A 38 -11.80 -3.04 -5.72
N GLY A 39 -10.48 -3.00 -5.49
CA GLY A 39 -9.82 -3.98 -4.62
C GLY A 39 -10.33 -3.96 -3.17
N LEU A 40 -10.54 -2.77 -2.59
CA LEU A 40 -11.05 -2.61 -1.22
C LEU A 40 -12.50 -3.06 -1.05
N GLN A 41 -13.33 -2.94 -2.09
CA GLN A 41 -14.76 -3.28 -2.02
C GLN A 41 -15.01 -4.75 -2.41
N GLN A 42 -14.31 -5.26 -3.42
CA GLN A 42 -14.44 -6.65 -3.87
C GLN A 42 -13.77 -7.63 -2.92
N TRP A 43 -12.60 -7.29 -2.38
CA TRP A 43 -11.84 -8.14 -1.46
C TRP A 43 -11.44 -7.40 -0.18
N PRO A 44 -12.42 -6.94 0.63
CA PRO A 44 -12.16 -6.03 1.74
C PRO A 44 -11.15 -6.58 2.73
N GLY A 45 -11.36 -7.80 3.23
CA GLY A 45 -10.44 -8.38 4.23
C GLY A 45 -9.00 -8.48 3.74
N ARG A 46 -8.80 -8.94 2.51
CA ARG A 46 -7.46 -9.14 1.93
C ARG A 46 -6.78 -7.80 1.64
N SER A 47 -7.50 -6.88 1.02
CA SER A 47 -6.98 -5.54 0.70
C SER A 47 -6.63 -4.77 1.97
N TRP A 48 -7.50 -4.77 2.98
CA TRP A 48 -7.22 -4.14 4.27
C TRP A 48 -6.01 -4.75 4.97
N PHE A 49 -5.90 -6.07 5.03
CA PHE A 49 -4.75 -6.74 5.60
C PHE A 49 -3.44 -6.38 4.88
N LEU A 50 -3.44 -6.40 3.55
CA LEU A 50 -2.26 -6.09 2.75
C LEU A 50 -1.83 -4.63 2.88
N TYR A 51 -2.77 -3.67 2.82
CA TYR A 51 -2.47 -2.26 3.01
C TYR A 51 -2.01 -1.94 4.43
N ALA A 52 -2.74 -2.41 5.45
CA ALA A 52 -2.38 -2.16 6.84
C ALA A 52 -1.03 -2.77 7.20
N GLY A 53 -0.80 -4.02 6.78
CA GLY A 53 0.48 -4.71 6.98
C GLY A 53 1.63 -4.01 6.26
N LEU A 54 1.41 -3.52 5.03
CA LEU A 54 2.41 -2.75 4.29
C LEU A 54 2.77 -1.46 5.02
N VAL A 55 1.79 -0.61 5.33
CA VAL A 55 2.02 0.70 5.93
C VAL A 55 2.67 0.55 7.31
N ALA A 56 2.23 -0.41 8.13
CA ALA A 56 2.85 -0.70 9.41
C ALA A 56 4.31 -1.14 9.26
N CYS A 57 4.60 -2.04 8.32
CA CYS A 57 5.98 -2.46 8.03
C CYS A 57 6.86 -1.29 7.55
N VAL A 58 6.32 -0.44 6.67
CA VAL A 58 7.03 0.73 6.13
C VAL A 58 7.32 1.74 7.22
N ALA A 59 6.32 2.11 8.01
CA ALA A 59 6.47 3.06 9.10
C ALA A 59 7.47 2.57 10.15
N TRP A 60 7.40 1.28 10.51
CA TRP A 60 8.35 0.68 11.44
C TRP A 60 9.78 0.67 10.89
N HIS A 61 9.95 0.21 9.64
CA HIS A 61 11.26 0.18 8.99
C HIS A 61 11.88 1.58 8.88
N ALA A 62 11.08 2.58 8.52
CA ALA A 62 11.52 3.96 8.43
C ALA A 62 11.92 4.53 9.81
N ALA A 63 11.16 4.23 10.88
CA ALA A 63 11.49 4.69 12.22
C ALA A 63 12.83 4.13 12.74
N GLU A 64 13.09 2.83 12.52
CA GLU A 64 14.37 2.20 12.87
C GLU A 64 15.52 2.74 12.00
N GLY A 65 15.31 2.81 10.68
CA GLY A 65 16.30 3.30 9.74
C GLY A 65 16.71 4.75 10.03
N MET A 66 15.74 5.61 10.36
CA MET A 66 16.00 7.01 10.73
C MET A 66 16.86 7.10 11.99
N GLN A 67 16.60 6.28 13.00
CA GLN A 67 17.42 6.27 14.22
C GLN A 67 18.87 5.88 13.93
N ILE A 68 19.08 4.88 13.06
CA ILE A 68 20.42 4.45 12.64
C ILE A 68 21.12 5.58 11.89
N ILE A 69 20.47 6.16 10.88
CA ILE A 69 21.01 7.26 10.07
C ILE A 69 21.36 8.45 10.97
N TRP A 70 20.48 8.84 11.88
CA TRP A 70 20.71 9.95 12.81
C TRP A 70 21.95 9.72 13.67
N ASN A 71 22.04 8.56 14.33
CA ASN A 71 23.13 8.30 15.26
C ASN A 71 24.46 8.00 14.57
N THR A 72 24.43 7.63 13.29
CA THR A 72 25.63 7.41 12.48
C THR A 72 26.17 8.73 11.92
N TRP A 73 25.30 9.57 11.36
CA TRP A 73 25.71 10.71 10.53
C TRP A 73 25.45 12.08 11.16
N LEU A 74 24.42 12.21 12.01
CA LEU A 74 23.98 13.51 12.54
C LEU A 74 24.35 13.72 14.01
N ARG A 75 24.81 12.66 14.69
CA ARG A 75 25.13 12.69 16.12
C ARG A 75 26.14 13.77 16.50
N GLY A 76 27.15 14.01 15.66
CA GLY A 76 28.20 15.00 15.94
C GLY A 76 27.68 16.44 15.97
N SER A 77 26.66 16.76 15.17
CA SER A 77 26.12 18.12 15.03
C SER A 77 24.84 18.35 15.82
N LEU A 78 23.97 17.34 15.91
CA LEU A 78 22.63 17.46 16.51
C LEU A 78 22.47 16.70 17.83
N GLY A 79 23.53 16.04 18.29
CA GLY A 79 23.48 15.18 19.47
C GLY A 79 22.86 13.80 19.19
N GLY A 80 22.99 12.90 20.17
CA GLY A 80 22.51 11.52 20.05
C GLY A 80 21.00 11.41 20.26
N TRP A 81 20.33 10.69 19.36
CA TRP A 81 18.91 10.38 19.50
C TRP A 81 18.73 9.02 20.20
N LYS A 82 18.34 9.08 21.47
CA LYS A 82 17.89 7.89 22.22
C LYS A 82 16.42 7.64 21.92
N SER A 83 16.13 6.62 21.11
CA SER A 83 14.76 6.16 20.87
C SER A 83 14.47 4.91 21.69
N SER A 84 13.34 4.90 22.39
CA SER A 84 12.82 3.71 23.08
C SER A 84 11.87 2.93 22.16
N LEU A 85 11.55 1.68 22.49
CA LEU A 85 10.52 0.93 21.77
C LEU A 85 9.19 1.70 21.75
N LYS A 86 8.79 2.29 22.89
CA LYS A 86 7.58 3.11 22.99
C LYS A 86 7.60 4.31 22.05
N SER A 87 8.73 5.04 21.97
CA SER A 87 8.88 6.18 21.06
C SER A 87 8.75 5.74 19.60
N ARG A 88 9.39 4.64 19.21
CA ARG A 88 9.33 4.10 17.84
C ARG A 88 7.92 3.65 17.47
N SER A 89 7.23 2.98 18.38
CA SER A 89 5.82 2.60 18.19
C SER A 89 4.91 3.83 18.02
N ILE A 90 5.09 4.87 18.82
CA ILE A 90 4.31 6.12 18.70
C ILE A 90 4.56 6.77 17.34
N THR A 91 5.82 6.90 16.92
CA THR A 91 6.17 7.47 15.61
C THR A 91 5.56 6.64 14.47
N ALA A 92 5.65 5.31 14.53
CA ALA A 92 5.06 4.45 13.51
C ALA A 92 3.52 4.60 13.47
N ILE A 93 2.85 4.60 14.63
CA ILE A 93 1.40 4.79 14.74
C ILE A 93 0.97 6.15 14.17
N ALA A 94 1.74 7.21 14.46
CA ALA A 94 1.46 8.55 13.94
C ALA A 94 1.48 8.63 12.40
N VAL A 95 2.22 7.74 11.73
CA VAL A 95 2.23 7.61 10.27
C VAL A 95 1.12 6.68 9.79
N VAL A 96 0.92 5.55 10.46
CA VAL A 96 -0.05 4.52 10.05
C VAL A 96 -1.49 5.04 10.10
N VAL A 97 -1.86 5.72 11.19
CA VAL A 97 -3.26 6.13 11.43
C VAL A 97 -3.79 7.06 10.33
N PRO A 98 -3.13 8.17 9.95
CA PRO A 98 -3.63 9.03 8.89
C PRO A 98 -3.79 8.31 7.54
N VAL A 99 -2.86 7.42 7.19
CA VAL A 99 -2.92 6.64 5.95
C VAL A 99 -4.11 5.69 5.95
N LEU A 100 -4.34 4.97 7.05
CA LEU A 100 -5.49 4.08 7.17
C LEU A 100 -6.82 4.83 7.24
N SER A 101 -6.84 6.03 7.83
CA SER A 101 -8.00 6.92 7.81
C SER A 101 -8.34 7.36 6.38
N GLY A 102 -7.34 7.74 5.57
CA GLY A 102 -7.56 8.06 4.15
C GLY A 102 -8.05 6.85 3.36
N LEU A 103 -7.48 5.67 3.59
CA LEU A 103 -7.93 4.42 2.97
C LEU A 103 -9.38 4.09 3.35
N PHE A 104 -9.77 4.34 4.60
CA PHE A 104 -11.13 4.14 5.09
C PHE A 104 -12.12 5.09 4.41
N ALA A 105 -11.75 6.36 4.22
CA ALA A 105 -12.57 7.32 3.51
C ALA A 105 -12.80 6.86 2.05
N ILE A 106 -11.74 6.48 1.34
CA ILE A 106 -11.81 6.00 -0.04
C ILE A 106 -12.65 4.72 -0.15
N TRP A 107 -12.52 3.79 0.80
CA TRP A 107 -13.31 2.55 0.81
C TRP A 107 -14.83 2.79 0.86
N ARG A 108 -15.25 3.88 1.52
CA ARG A 108 -16.66 4.26 1.67
C ARG A 108 -17.27 4.96 0.46
N GLU A 109 -16.45 5.46 -0.46
CA GLU A 109 -16.93 6.11 -1.68
C GLU A 109 -17.53 5.07 -2.64
N PRO A 110 -18.60 5.41 -3.38
CA PRO A 110 -19.10 4.53 -4.43
C PRO A 110 -18.08 4.37 -5.56
N LEU A 111 -18.10 3.21 -6.22
CA LEU A 111 -17.33 3.00 -7.45
C LEU A 111 -17.92 3.85 -8.57
N MET A 112 -17.08 4.68 -9.17
CA MET A 112 -17.40 5.54 -10.31
C MET A 112 -16.73 5.05 -11.60
N THR A 113 -16.18 3.84 -11.59
CA THR A 113 -15.52 3.23 -12.74
C THR A 113 -16.51 2.75 -13.80
N LEU A 114 -16.13 2.87 -15.06
CA LEU A 114 -16.88 2.27 -16.17
C LEU A 114 -16.83 0.74 -16.07
N ALA A 115 -17.91 0.06 -16.44
CA ALA A 115 -17.97 -1.41 -16.40
C ALA A 115 -16.86 -2.08 -17.22
N SER A 116 -16.48 -1.48 -18.36
CA SER A 116 -15.36 -1.95 -19.18
C SER A 116 -14.01 -1.84 -18.46
N SER A 117 -13.79 -0.79 -17.65
CA SER A 117 -12.58 -0.65 -16.84
C SER A 117 -12.62 -1.56 -15.61
N ALA A 118 -13.78 -1.72 -14.97
CA ALA A 118 -13.96 -2.61 -13.82
C ALA A 118 -13.52 -4.05 -14.13
N THR A 119 -13.94 -4.60 -15.28
CA THR A 119 -13.57 -5.96 -15.69
C THR A 119 -12.07 -6.12 -15.94
N ARG A 120 -11.42 -5.10 -16.51
CA ARG A 120 -9.96 -5.06 -16.70
C ARG A 120 -9.23 -5.02 -15.36
N PHE A 121 -9.72 -4.21 -14.42
CA PHE A 121 -9.16 -4.09 -13.08
C PHE A 121 -9.28 -5.39 -12.31
N GLU A 122 -10.47 -6.00 -12.32
CA GLU A 122 -10.73 -7.29 -11.68
C GLU A 122 -9.80 -8.38 -12.22
N ALA A 123 -9.63 -8.45 -13.54
CA ALA A 123 -8.70 -9.39 -14.16
C ALA A 123 -7.24 -9.15 -13.74
N ALA A 124 -6.82 -7.89 -13.58
CA ALA A 124 -5.49 -7.57 -13.07
C ALA A 124 -5.29 -8.01 -11.60
N PHE A 125 -6.30 -7.87 -10.75
CA PHE A 125 -6.25 -8.44 -9.39
C PHE A 125 -6.14 -9.96 -9.42
N GLN A 126 -6.99 -10.63 -10.22
CA GLN A 126 -7.07 -12.09 -10.32
C GLN A 126 -5.82 -12.74 -10.93
N LYS A 127 -4.89 -11.98 -11.54
CA LYS A 127 -3.56 -12.51 -11.90
C LYS A 127 -2.82 -13.07 -10.66
N SER A 128 -3.02 -12.45 -9.49
CA SER A 128 -2.51 -12.96 -8.22
C SER A 128 -3.46 -13.97 -7.58
N VAL A 129 -2.92 -15.08 -7.09
CA VAL A 129 -3.69 -16.14 -6.39
C VAL A 129 -4.44 -15.59 -5.18
N LEU A 130 -3.95 -14.51 -4.57
CA LEU A 130 -4.58 -13.88 -3.41
C LEU A 130 -5.98 -13.31 -3.70
N PHE A 131 -6.29 -12.98 -4.95
CA PHE A 131 -7.56 -12.35 -5.34
C PHE A 131 -8.41 -13.22 -6.27
N ARG A 132 -8.09 -14.51 -6.42
CA ARG A 132 -8.86 -15.44 -7.27
C ARG A 132 -10.08 -16.06 -6.57
N PHE A 133 -10.16 -15.93 -5.25
CA PHE A 133 -11.18 -16.53 -4.40
C PHE A 133 -11.85 -15.48 -3.52
#